data_AF-A0A1W9LLW1-F1
#
_entry.id   AF-A0A1W9LLW1-F1
#
_cell.length_a   1.000
_cell.length_b   1.000
_cell.length_c   1.000
_cell.angle_alpha   90.00
_cell.angle_beta   90.00
_cell.angle_gamma   90.00
#
_symmetry.space_group_name_H-M   'P 1'
#
loop_
_entity.id
_entity.type
_entity.pdbx_description
1 polymer ?
#
loop_
_entity_poly.entity_id
_entity_poly.type
_entity_poly.pdbx_seq_one_letter_code
_entity_poly.pdbx_strand_id
1 'polypeptide(L)'
;MINSGDLTSYNFAEAFSGMKYFWKVGYKDSGNIQTSWSSVSSFIVGTPEQSVIIGIPPGGTVPQYQMFSIPYWTEKEELETVLGAIIGIYDIRKFRIGAYDAQTGRYTEYGEGLKMMPGKAYWILSRNGLRISFDGVPVSLNHTIGVVLDNGWNMIGAPNYADYDWSKVEVVVYDDNGNAVYGPAQVSAPDSQKYIETLWQWQNGEYLPADTLEKTRGYWLKTKQPGVVLRFPETAREKSATRSEKRSSSAEKPP
;
A
#
# COMPACT_ATOMS: atom_id res chain seq x y z
N MET A 1 -1.36 14.62 -24.76
CA MET A 1 -0.68 13.77 -25.76
C MET A 1 0.31 14.65 -26.49
N ILE A 2 1.60 14.31 -26.48
CA ILE A 2 2.62 15.00 -27.26
C ILE A 2 2.75 14.24 -28.58
N ASN A 3 2.25 14.81 -29.68
CA ASN A 3 2.38 14.24 -31.01
C ASN A 3 3.62 14.84 -31.67
N SER A 4 4.70 14.05 -31.74
CA SER A 4 5.89 14.32 -32.53
C SER A 4 6.13 13.09 -33.40
N GLY A 5 6.34 13.29 -34.70
CA GLY A 5 6.45 12.21 -35.69
C GLY A 5 7.59 11.23 -35.43
N ASP A 6 8.59 11.63 -34.63
CA ASP A 6 9.82 10.87 -34.38
C ASP A 6 10.27 10.96 -32.90
N LEU A 7 9.33 10.83 -31.94
CA LEU A 7 9.68 10.88 -30.52
C LEU A 7 10.43 9.61 -30.08
N THR A 8 11.76 9.66 -30.05
CA THR A 8 12.63 8.56 -29.59
C THR A 8 13.00 8.67 -28.10
N SER A 9 12.85 9.85 -27.51
CA SER A 9 13.06 10.08 -26.08
C SER A 9 12.13 11.18 -25.57
N TYR A 10 11.73 11.08 -24.31
CA TYR A 10 10.98 12.10 -23.61
C TYR A 10 11.60 12.32 -22.22
N ASN A 11 11.88 13.57 -21.88
CA ASN A 11 12.35 13.94 -20.55
C ASN A 11 11.16 14.45 -19.73
N PHE A 12 10.82 13.74 -18.66
CA PHE A 12 9.76 14.12 -17.75
C PHE A 12 10.31 15.03 -16.64
N ALA A 13 10.28 16.35 -16.87
CA ALA A 13 10.86 17.34 -15.98
C ALA A 13 10.07 17.58 -14.67
N GLU A 14 8.82 17.12 -14.58
CA GLU A 14 7.92 17.30 -13.43
C GLU A 14 7.98 16.12 -12.43
N ALA A 15 9.08 15.38 -12.47
CA ALA A 15 9.35 14.27 -11.56
C ALA A 15 9.69 14.77 -10.14
N PHE A 16 8.96 14.28 -9.14
CA PHE A 16 9.19 14.57 -7.73
C PHE A 16 9.86 13.39 -7.03
N SER A 17 10.84 13.68 -6.16
CA SER A 17 11.49 12.65 -5.34
C SER A 17 10.51 11.96 -4.40
N GLY A 18 10.69 10.64 -4.23
CA GLY A 18 9.81 9.78 -3.43
C GLY A 18 8.54 9.33 -4.14
N MET A 19 8.49 9.49 -5.47
CA MET A 19 7.35 9.07 -6.30
C MET A 19 7.75 7.95 -7.26
N LYS A 20 6.80 7.07 -7.55
CA LYS A 20 6.89 6.08 -8.63
C LYS A 20 5.93 6.48 -9.76
N TYR A 21 6.45 6.53 -10.97
CA TYR A 21 5.71 6.94 -12.16
C TYR A 21 5.49 5.74 -13.07
N PHE A 22 4.31 5.68 -13.69
CA PHE A 22 3.95 4.67 -14.66
C PHE A 22 3.78 5.33 -16.03
N TRP A 23 4.26 4.68 -17.09
CA TRP A 23 4.22 5.21 -18.45
C TRP A 23 4.00 4.08 -19.46
N LYS A 24 3.45 4.45 -20.63
CA LYS A 24 3.35 3.59 -21.82
C LYS A 24 3.54 4.47 -23.04
N VAL A 25 4.00 3.89 -24.15
CA VAL A 25 4.19 4.60 -25.42
C VAL A 25 3.23 4.04 -26.45
N GLY A 26 2.63 4.92 -27.24
CA GLY A 26 1.83 4.54 -28.39
C GLY A 26 2.58 4.88 -29.67
N TYR A 27 2.61 3.97 -30.63
CA TYR A 27 3.08 4.26 -31.99
C TYR A 27 1.94 4.05 -33.00
N LYS A 28 2.00 4.82 -34.09
CA LYS A 28 1.08 4.73 -35.22
C LYS A 28 1.91 4.76 -36.50
N ASP A 29 1.82 3.72 -37.30
CA ASP A 29 2.45 3.68 -38.62
C ASP A 29 1.52 4.25 -39.70
N SER A 30 2.04 4.49 -40.91
CA SER A 30 1.28 5.05 -42.03
C SER A 30 0.20 4.11 -42.59
N GLY A 31 0.19 2.83 -42.20
CA GLY A 31 -0.76 1.82 -42.64
C GLY A 31 -1.89 1.54 -41.65
N ASN A 32 -1.74 1.96 -40.39
CA ASN A 32 -2.67 1.66 -39.31
C ASN A 32 -3.35 2.92 -38.78
N ILE A 33 -4.67 2.94 -38.74
CA ILE A 33 -5.43 4.05 -38.14
C ILE A 33 -5.41 4.02 -36.61
N GLN A 34 -5.13 2.85 -36.01
CA GLN A 34 -5.11 2.64 -34.57
C GLN A 34 -3.71 2.77 -33.96
N THR A 35 -3.64 3.25 -32.73
CA THR A 35 -2.41 3.34 -31.94
C THR A 35 -2.11 1.99 -31.28
N SER A 36 -0.93 1.44 -31.55
CA SER A 36 -0.40 0.28 -30.83
C SER A 36 0.32 0.75 -29.58
N TRP A 37 -0.17 0.34 -28.41
CA TRP A 37 0.39 0.71 -27.10
C TRP A 37 1.39 -0.33 -26.61
N SER A 38 2.48 0.13 -25.99
CA SER A 38 3.38 -0.71 -25.20
C SER A 38 2.70 -1.21 -23.93
N SER A 39 3.29 -2.24 -23.32
CA SER A 39 3.05 -2.56 -21.91
C SER A 39 3.38 -1.36 -21.02
N VAL A 40 2.72 -1.28 -19.86
CA VAL A 40 3.02 -0.27 -18.84
C VAL A 40 4.41 -0.55 -18.25
N SER A 41 5.23 0.48 -18.20
CA SER A 41 6.53 0.51 -17.53
C SER A 41 6.50 1.49 -16.37
N SER A 42 7.49 1.44 -15.48
CA SER A 42 7.59 2.36 -14.35
C SER A 42 9.03 2.73 -14.00
N PHE A 43 9.20 3.84 -13.30
CA PHE A 43 10.47 4.25 -12.71
C PHE A 43 10.24 4.98 -11.38
N ILE A 44 11.23 4.93 -10.50
CA ILE A 44 11.22 5.58 -9.19
C ILE A 44 12.13 6.81 -9.26
N VAL A 45 11.69 7.92 -8.67
CA VAL A 45 12.47 9.16 -8.62
C VAL A 45 12.94 9.39 -7.19
N GLY A 46 14.24 9.56 -7.01
CA GLY A 46 14.86 9.84 -5.71
C GLY A 46 16.15 9.06 -5.52
N THR A 47 16.80 9.26 -4.38
CA THR A 47 18.02 8.54 -4.02
C THR A 47 17.66 7.38 -3.08
N PRO A 48 18.05 6.14 -3.40
CA PRO A 48 17.89 5.03 -2.47
C PRO A 48 18.69 5.26 -1.19
N GLU A 49 18.09 4.94 -0.05
CA GLU A 49 18.72 4.93 1.25
C GLU A 49 18.35 3.66 2.02
N GLN A 50 19.12 3.37 3.06
CA GLN A 50 18.79 2.29 3.98
C GLN A 50 17.55 2.68 4.80
N SER A 51 16.57 1.78 4.86
CA SER A 51 15.33 2.03 5.60
C SER A 51 15.58 2.14 7.10
N VAL A 52 14.64 2.79 7.79
CA VAL A 52 14.51 2.61 9.24
C VAL A 52 14.32 1.13 9.59
N ILE A 53 14.78 0.73 10.77
CA ILE A 53 14.65 -0.65 11.24
C ILE A 53 13.25 -0.88 11.81
N ILE A 54 12.52 -1.83 11.22
CA ILE A 54 11.22 -2.29 11.71
C ILE A 54 11.45 -3.53 12.59
N GLY A 55 11.06 -3.44 13.86
CA GLY A 55 11.23 -4.53 14.82
C GLY A 55 9.98 -5.39 14.94
N ILE A 56 10.11 -6.69 14.67
CA ILE A 56 9.08 -7.70 14.91
C ILE A 56 9.46 -8.44 16.19
N PRO A 57 8.67 -8.37 17.28
CA PRO A 57 8.91 -9.18 18.47
C PRO A 57 8.80 -10.70 18.23
N PRO A 58 9.40 -11.51 19.10
CA PRO A 58 9.25 -12.96 19.07
C PRO A 58 7.81 -13.40 19.36
N GLY A 59 7.35 -14.43 18.67
CA GLY A 59 6.03 -15.01 18.82
C GLY A 59 5.88 -16.35 18.11
N GLY A 60 4.98 -17.20 18.63
CA GLY A 60 4.68 -18.52 18.07
C GLY A 60 3.19 -18.86 18.03
N THR A 61 2.31 -17.91 18.35
CA THR A 61 0.86 -18.11 18.44
C THR A 61 0.10 -17.07 17.63
N VAL A 62 -1.17 -17.36 17.31
CA VAL A 62 -2.05 -16.44 16.54
C VAL A 62 -2.07 -15.02 17.11
N PRO A 63 -2.24 -14.79 18.43
CA PRO A 63 -2.24 -13.44 18.99
C PRO A 63 -0.97 -12.61 18.75
N GLN A 64 0.15 -13.27 18.44
CA GLN A 64 1.46 -12.65 18.27
C GLN A 64 1.79 -12.31 16.81
N TYR A 65 0.89 -12.62 15.86
CA TYR A 65 1.00 -12.07 14.51
C TYR A 65 0.95 -10.55 14.56
N GLN A 66 1.66 -9.91 13.65
CA GLN A 66 1.62 -8.48 13.41
C GLN A 66 1.33 -8.20 11.96
N MET A 67 0.59 -7.12 11.72
CA MET A 67 0.51 -6.54 10.39
C MET A 67 1.55 -5.42 10.30
N PHE A 68 2.35 -5.43 9.24
CA PHE A 68 3.34 -4.38 8.99
C PHE A 68 3.21 -3.84 7.56
N SER A 69 3.72 -2.63 7.36
CA SER A 69 3.76 -1.93 6.07
C SER A 69 5.16 -1.35 5.85
N ILE A 70 5.48 -1.02 4.59
CA ILE A 70 6.77 -0.41 4.23
C ILE A 70 6.59 0.98 3.62
N PRO A 71 7.34 2.00 4.07
CA PRO A 71 7.20 3.37 3.57
C PRO A 71 8.24 3.75 2.50
N TYR A 72 8.67 2.79 1.67
CA TYR A 72 9.73 2.96 0.67
C TYR A 72 9.36 2.30 -0.65
N TRP A 73 9.79 2.91 -1.76
CA TRP A 73 9.82 2.26 -3.06
C TRP A 73 11.10 1.44 -3.18
N THR A 74 10.98 0.13 -3.41
CA THR A 74 12.10 -0.77 -3.67
C THR A 74 12.31 -0.94 -5.18
N GLU A 75 13.55 -1.20 -5.61
CA GLU A 75 13.84 -1.47 -7.03
C GLU A 75 13.17 -2.77 -7.51
N LYS A 76 13.12 -3.76 -6.63
CA LYS A 76 12.43 -5.03 -6.80
C LYS A 76 11.31 -5.12 -5.79
N GLU A 77 10.10 -5.40 -6.26
CA GLU A 77 8.91 -5.47 -5.40
C GLU A 77 8.71 -6.88 -4.84
N GLU A 78 9.34 -7.90 -5.41
CA GLU A 78 9.20 -9.28 -4.91
C GLU A 78 9.69 -9.36 -3.46
N LEU A 79 8.79 -9.77 -2.56
CA LEU A 79 9.02 -9.83 -1.12
C LEU A 79 10.22 -10.71 -0.79
N GLU A 80 10.44 -11.75 -1.59
CA GLU A 80 11.55 -12.67 -1.53
C GLU A 80 12.89 -11.96 -1.74
N THR A 81 12.94 -11.05 -2.71
CA THR A 81 14.13 -10.24 -2.99
C THR A 81 14.37 -9.24 -1.87
N VAL A 82 13.32 -8.56 -1.39
CA VAL A 82 13.44 -7.52 -0.37
C VAL A 82 13.85 -8.09 0.99
N LEU A 83 13.22 -9.18 1.42
CA LEU A 83 13.46 -9.76 2.75
C LEU A 83 14.47 -10.91 2.76
N GLY A 84 14.82 -11.49 1.60
CA GLY A 84 15.67 -12.68 1.52
C GLY A 84 17.05 -12.48 2.15
N ALA A 85 17.64 -11.29 2.02
CA ALA A 85 18.90 -10.94 2.67
C ALA A 85 18.81 -10.93 4.22
N ILE A 86 17.61 -10.77 4.77
CA ILE A 86 17.35 -10.61 6.20
C ILE A 86 16.98 -11.96 6.82
N ILE A 87 16.07 -12.70 6.19
CA ILE A 87 15.53 -13.95 6.73
C ILE A 87 16.29 -15.19 6.25
N GLY A 88 17.11 -15.06 5.22
CA GLY A 88 17.80 -16.16 4.57
C GLY A 88 16.80 -17.12 3.91
N ILE A 89 17.03 -18.43 4.07
CA ILE A 89 16.11 -19.46 3.57
C ILE A 89 14.83 -19.43 4.40
N TYR A 90 13.69 -19.25 3.74
CA TYR A 90 12.39 -19.25 4.39
C TYR A 90 12.09 -20.61 5.03
N ASP A 91 11.80 -20.58 6.34
CA ASP A 91 11.45 -21.74 7.15
C ASP A 91 10.18 -21.40 7.91
N ILE A 92 9.07 -22.08 7.56
CA ILE A 92 7.75 -21.87 8.16
C ILE A 92 7.71 -22.15 9.67
N ARG A 93 8.71 -22.83 10.22
CA ARG A 93 8.85 -23.06 11.67
C ARG A 93 9.41 -21.83 12.37
N LYS A 94 10.14 -20.97 11.65
CA LYS A 94 10.76 -19.73 12.16
C LYS A 94 9.92 -18.50 11.82
N PHE A 95 9.38 -18.42 10.62
CA PHE A 95 8.65 -17.26 10.12
C PHE A 95 7.33 -17.67 9.47
N ARG A 96 6.31 -16.82 9.56
CA ARG A 96 5.13 -16.87 8.70
C ARG A 96 4.88 -15.48 8.17
N ILE A 97 4.88 -15.33 6.85
CA ILE A 97 4.75 -14.04 6.18
C ILE A 97 3.77 -14.24 5.02
N GLY A 98 2.75 -13.38 4.95
CA GLY A 98 1.71 -13.50 3.94
C GLY A 98 0.91 -12.23 3.76
N ALA A 99 0.16 -12.16 2.67
CA ALA A 99 -0.87 -11.12 2.48
C ALA A 99 -2.14 -11.74 1.91
N TYR A 100 -3.26 -11.10 2.21
CA TYR A 100 -4.55 -11.48 1.67
C TYR A 100 -4.77 -10.84 0.31
N ASP A 101 -5.19 -11.66 -0.64
CA ASP A 101 -5.60 -11.25 -1.97
C ASP A 101 -7.14 -11.19 -2.01
N ALA A 102 -7.67 -9.98 -2.15
CA ALA A 102 -9.10 -9.73 -2.19
C ALA A 102 -9.78 -10.31 -3.43
N GLN A 103 -9.06 -10.44 -4.55
CA GLN A 103 -9.62 -10.93 -5.81
C GLN A 103 -9.84 -12.45 -5.74
N THR A 104 -8.93 -13.18 -5.11
CA THR A 104 -9.02 -14.64 -4.96
C THR A 104 -9.64 -15.07 -3.63
N GLY A 105 -9.71 -14.17 -2.66
CA GLY A 105 -10.21 -14.44 -1.31
C GLY A 105 -9.28 -15.36 -0.50
N ARG A 106 -7.98 -15.34 -0.79
CA ARG A 106 -7.00 -16.27 -0.22
C ARG A 106 -5.76 -15.54 0.28
N TYR A 107 -5.07 -16.19 1.21
CA TYR A 107 -3.73 -15.76 1.61
C TYR A 107 -2.70 -16.28 0.62
N THR A 108 -1.85 -15.37 0.14
CA THR A 108 -0.61 -15.68 -0.58
C THR A 108 0.53 -15.64 0.44
N GLU A 109 1.33 -16.69 0.53
CA GLU A 109 2.46 -16.76 1.46
C GLU A 109 3.77 -16.32 0.80
N TYR A 110 4.79 -16.04 1.61
CA TYR A 110 6.14 -15.77 1.13
C TYR A 110 6.66 -16.91 0.24
N GLY A 111 7.22 -16.58 -0.92
CA GLY A 111 7.66 -17.54 -1.92
C GLY A 111 6.66 -17.73 -3.07
N GLU A 112 5.45 -17.19 -2.94
CA GLU A 112 4.36 -17.35 -3.93
C GLU A 112 4.11 -16.08 -4.75
N GLY A 113 5.13 -15.22 -4.89
CA GLY A 113 5.06 -14.03 -5.74
C GLY A 113 4.42 -12.81 -5.05
N LEU A 114 4.49 -12.76 -3.72
CA LEU A 114 4.08 -11.59 -2.95
C LEU A 114 4.90 -10.37 -3.36
N LYS A 115 4.20 -9.25 -3.58
CA LYS A 115 4.84 -7.96 -3.87
C LYS A 115 4.71 -7.03 -2.69
N MET A 116 5.83 -6.42 -2.33
CA MET A 116 5.97 -5.40 -1.31
C MET A 116 5.78 -4.02 -1.95
N MET A 117 4.77 -3.28 -1.51
CA MET A 117 4.46 -1.95 -2.04
C MET A 117 4.04 -0.99 -0.92
N PRO A 118 4.45 0.29 -0.99
CA PRO A 118 3.88 1.35 -0.18
C PRO A 118 2.35 1.37 -0.16
N GLY A 119 1.79 1.57 1.03
CA GLY A 119 0.34 1.65 1.24
C GLY A 119 -0.35 0.30 1.41
N LYS A 120 0.36 -0.81 1.15
CA LYS A 120 -0.11 -2.18 1.42
C LYS A 120 0.48 -2.69 2.74
N ALA A 121 -0.15 -3.73 3.29
CA ALA A 121 0.31 -4.38 4.52
C ALA A 121 0.38 -5.90 4.39
N TYR A 122 1.13 -6.51 5.29
CA TYR A 122 1.48 -7.92 5.28
C TYR A 122 1.45 -8.47 6.70
N TRP A 123 1.05 -9.73 6.84
CA TRP A 123 1.19 -10.47 8.07
C TRP A 123 2.64 -10.89 8.26
N ILE A 124 3.07 -10.87 9.51
CA ILE A 124 4.34 -11.44 9.93
C ILE A 124 4.25 -12.04 11.34
N LEU A 125 4.83 -13.22 11.49
CA LEU A 125 5.15 -13.86 12.76
C LEU A 125 6.61 -14.32 12.70
N SER A 126 7.38 -14.03 13.74
CA SER A 126 8.76 -14.52 13.87
C SER A 126 8.95 -15.20 15.21
N ARG A 127 9.44 -16.44 15.23
CA ARG A 127 9.69 -17.20 16.46
C ARG A 127 10.67 -16.50 17.40
N ASN A 128 11.73 -15.91 16.84
CA ASN A 128 12.84 -15.31 17.59
C ASN A 128 12.89 -13.78 17.48
N GLY A 129 11.84 -13.18 16.91
CA GLY A 129 11.84 -11.78 16.50
C GLY A 129 12.61 -11.56 15.20
N LEU A 130 12.45 -10.38 14.61
CA LEU A 130 13.09 -10.00 13.37
C LEU A 130 13.36 -8.50 13.36
N ARG A 131 14.48 -8.08 12.78
CA ARG A 131 14.78 -6.67 12.49
C ARG A 131 14.81 -6.53 10.99
N ILE A 132 13.84 -5.81 10.43
CA ILE A 132 13.70 -5.63 8.99
C ILE A 132 14.32 -4.29 8.62
N SER A 133 15.24 -4.33 7.66
CA SER A 133 15.80 -3.15 6.98
C SER A 133 16.16 -3.51 5.55
N PHE A 134 15.93 -2.60 4.61
CA PHE A 134 16.20 -2.80 3.19
C PHE A 134 16.55 -1.47 2.53
N ASP A 135 17.08 -1.50 1.31
CA ASP A 135 17.37 -0.29 0.54
C ASP A 135 16.17 0.11 -0.32
N GLY A 136 15.87 1.41 -0.36
CA GLY A 136 14.79 1.92 -1.19
C GLY A 136 14.72 3.45 -1.18
N VAL A 137 13.89 4.00 -2.06
CA VAL A 137 13.62 5.44 -2.07
C VAL A 137 12.46 5.74 -1.10
N PRO A 138 12.63 6.62 -0.11
CA PRO A 138 11.55 6.99 0.80
C PRO A 138 10.35 7.55 0.04
N VAL A 139 9.15 7.09 0.38
CA VAL A 139 7.93 7.58 -0.26
C VAL A 139 7.71 9.04 0.16
N SER A 140 7.30 9.87 -0.80
CA SER A 140 7.19 11.31 -0.58
C SER A 140 6.30 11.66 0.61
N LEU A 141 6.80 12.59 1.42
CA LEU A 141 6.07 13.23 2.50
C LEU A 141 5.38 14.52 2.05
N ASN A 142 5.68 15.05 0.87
CA ASN A 142 5.24 16.38 0.43
C ASN A 142 4.18 16.32 -0.68
N HIS A 143 3.81 15.11 -1.10
CA HIS A 143 2.83 14.89 -2.15
C HIS A 143 1.79 13.87 -1.69
N THR A 144 0.54 14.08 -2.10
CA THR A 144 -0.54 13.13 -1.83
C THR A 144 -0.26 11.81 -2.55
N ILE A 145 -0.18 10.73 -1.78
CA ILE A 145 -0.01 9.38 -2.33
C ILE A 145 -1.37 8.72 -2.50
N GLY A 146 -1.61 8.09 -3.65
CA GLY A 146 -2.79 7.29 -3.94
C GLY A 146 -2.50 5.80 -3.74
N VAL A 147 -3.37 5.10 -3.02
CA VAL A 147 -3.31 3.64 -2.84
C VAL A 147 -4.58 3.04 -3.42
N VAL A 148 -4.41 2.29 -4.51
CA VAL A 148 -5.52 1.58 -5.18
C VAL A 148 -5.91 0.36 -4.35
N LEU A 149 -7.21 0.19 -4.14
CA LEU A 149 -7.77 -0.91 -3.39
C LEU A 149 -8.56 -1.84 -4.31
N ASP A 150 -8.49 -3.13 -4.00
CA ASP A 150 -9.33 -4.14 -4.62
C ASP A 150 -10.73 -4.09 -4.01
N ASN A 151 -11.72 -4.69 -4.67
CA ASN A 151 -13.05 -4.88 -4.09
C ASN A 151 -12.98 -5.90 -2.94
N GLY A 152 -13.53 -5.57 -1.77
CA GLY A 152 -13.51 -6.43 -0.59
C GLY A 152 -12.39 -6.08 0.40
N TRP A 153 -11.90 -7.08 1.12
CA TRP A 153 -10.93 -6.91 2.20
C TRP A 153 -9.51 -6.63 1.68
N ASN A 154 -8.94 -5.50 2.10
CA ASN A 154 -7.59 -5.08 1.76
C ASN A 154 -6.73 -4.98 3.03
N MET A 155 -5.49 -5.42 2.93
CA MET A 155 -4.45 -5.13 3.94
C MET A 155 -3.72 -3.85 3.53
N ILE A 156 -3.88 -2.79 4.32
CA ILE A 156 -3.36 -1.44 4.04
C ILE A 156 -2.44 -0.95 5.14
N GLY A 157 -1.60 0.04 4.82
CA GLY A 157 -0.79 0.77 5.79
C GLY A 157 -0.55 2.20 5.34
N ALA A 158 0.13 2.99 6.16
CA ALA A 158 0.61 4.30 5.74
C ALA A 158 1.61 4.15 4.58
N PRO A 159 1.49 4.93 3.49
CA PRO A 159 2.36 4.78 2.33
C PRO A 159 3.76 5.35 2.53
N ASN A 160 3.94 6.26 3.49
CA ASN A 160 5.23 6.88 3.80
C ASN A 160 5.46 6.83 5.32
N TYR A 161 6.60 7.36 5.77
CA TYR A 161 7.00 7.29 7.18
C TYR A 161 6.32 8.38 8.02
N ALA A 162 5.00 8.47 7.95
CA ALA A 162 4.16 9.36 8.74
C ALA A 162 2.94 8.63 9.31
N ASP A 163 2.46 9.11 10.45
CA ASP A 163 1.20 8.67 11.03
C ASP A 163 0.07 9.53 10.47
N TYR A 164 -1.09 8.93 10.18
CA TYR A 164 -2.24 9.59 9.60
C TYR A 164 -3.46 9.46 10.50
N ASP A 165 -4.15 10.58 10.72
CA ASP A 165 -5.50 10.61 11.29
C ASP A 165 -6.43 9.97 10.27
N TRP A 166 -7.00 8.81 10.60
CA TRP A 166 -7.82 8.05 9.67
C TRP A 166 -8.96 8.91 9.16
N SER A 167 -9.60 9.70 10.03
CA SER A 167 -10.75 10.54 9.68
C SER A 167 -10.48 11.57 8.58
N LYS A 168 -9.20 11.93 8.36
CA LYS A 168 -8.75 12.90 7.37
C LYS A 168 -8.19 12.29 6.09
N VAL A 169 -7.94 10.98 6.07
CA VAL A 169 -7.62 10.26 4.83
C VAL A 169 -8.78 10.44 3.85
N GLU A 170 -8.48 10.52 2.56
CA GLU A 170 -9.46 10.79 1.51
C GLU A 170 -9.79 9.53 0.71
N VAL A 171 -11.02 9.45 0.20
CA VAL A 171 -11.50 8.46 -0.75
C VAL A 171 -11.78 9.14 -2.08
N VAL A 172 -11.33 8.52 -3.17
CA VAL A 172 -11.78 8.81 -4.54
C VAL A 172 -12.26 7.51 -5.14
N VAL A 173 -13.32 7.58 -5.95
CA VAL A 173 -13.83 6.43 -6.69
C VAL A 173 -13.78 6.74 -8.17
N TYR A 174 -13.23 5.81 -8.93
CA TYR A 174 -13.17 5.87 -10.39
C TYR A 174 -14.11 4.85 -11.03
N ASP A 175 -14.68 5.21 -12.17
CA ASP A 175 -15.33 4.25 -13.06
C ASP A 175 -14.31 3.45 -13.90
N ASP A 176 -14.79 2.48 -14.68
CA ASP A 176 -13.94 1.65 -15.56
C ASP A 176 -13.22 2.45 -16.66
N ASN A 177 -13.67 3.67 -16.94
CA ASN A 177 -13.05 4.58 -17.90
C ASN A 177 -11.99 5.50 -17.24
N GLY A 178 -11.80 5.39 -15.92
CA GLY A 178 -10.87 6.20 -15.15
C GLY A 178 -11.38 7.61 -14.80
N ASN A 179 -12.69 7.87 -14.95
CA ASN A 179 -13.30 9.12 -14.51
C ASN A 179 -13.62 9.06 -13.01
N ALA A 180 -13.30 10.12 -12.28
CA ALA A 180 -13.71 10.24 -10.88
C ALA A 180 -15.24 10.42 -10.81
N VAL A 181 -15.92 9.47 -10.17
CA VAL A 181 -17.38 9.50 -9.93
C VAL A 181 -17.72 9.90 -8.49
N TYR A 182 -16.72 9.90 -7.60
CA TYR A 182 -16.83 10.43 -6.24
C TYR A 182 -15.47 10.90 -5.72
N GLY A 183 -15.50 11.91 -4.85
CA GLY A 183 -14.33 12.42 -4.15
C GLY A 183 -13.48 13.41 -4.98
N PRO A 184 -12.36 13.88 -4.43
CA PRO A 184 -11.80 13.52 -3.11
C PRO A 184 -12.69 13.97 -1.95
N ALA A 185 -12.95 13.07 -1.01
CA ALA A 185 -13.68 13.35 0.21
C ALA A 185 -13.07 12.58 1.38
N GLN A 186 -13.07 13.15 2.57
CA GLN A 186 -12.55 12.47 3.76
C GLN A 186 -13.31 11.17 4.05
N VAL A 187 -12.66 10.14 4.60
CA VAL A 187 -13.32 8.88 4.97
C VAL A 187 -14.43 9.10 6.03
N SER A 188 -14.31 10.16 6.82
CA SER A 188 -15.30 10.58 7.82
C SER A 188 -16.55 11.23 7.21
N ALA A 189 -16.52 11.61 5.93
CA ALA A 189 -17.68 12.14 5.25
C ALA A 189 -18.78 11.06 5.16
N PRO A 190 -20.06 11.39 5.44
CA PRO A 190 -21.15 10.40 5.43
C PRO A 190 -21.24 9.58 4.14
N ASP A 191 -20.99 10.20 2.98
CA ASP A 191 -21.05 9.52 1.69
C ASP A 191 -19.89 8.55 1.44
N SER A 192 -18.74 8.73 2.11
CA SER A 192 -17.60 7.81 1.99
C SER A 192 -17.94 6.41 2.50
N GLN A 193 -18.87 6.31 3.46
CA GLN A 193 -19.34 5.04 4.05
C GLN A 193 -20.10 4.15 3.04
N LYS A 194 -20.45 4.69 1.86
CA LYS A 194 -20.98 3.90 0.74
C LYS A 194 -19.91 3.04 0.07
N TYR A 195 -18.63 3.40 0.20
CA TYR A 195 -17.53 2.80 -0.54
C TYR A 195 -16.58 1.98 0.32
N ILE A 196 -16.48 2.32 1.61
CA ILE A 196 -15.56 1.69 2.56
C ILE A 196 -16.26 1.38 3.89
N GLU A 197 -15.64 0.51 4.69
CA GLU A 197 -16.08 0.19 6.06
C GLU A 197 -15.09 0.66 7.13
N THR A 198 -15.29 0.19 8.36
CA THR A 198 -14.41 0.42 9.49
C THR A 198 -12.98 -0.02 9.19
N LEU A 199 -12.01 0.80 9.59
CA LEU A 199 -10.61 0.44 9.63
C LEU A 199 -10.35 -0.44 10.86
N TRP A 200 -9.76 -1.61 10.64
CA TRP A 200 -9.47 -2.57 11.70
C TRP A 200 -7.96 -2.73 11.89
N GLN A 201 -7.54 -2.79 13.14
CA GLN A 201 -6.20 -3.22 13.53
C GLN A 201 -6.26 -4.59 14.19
N TRP A 202 -5.22 -5.38 13.99
CA TRP A 202 -4.97 -6.59 14.76
C TRP A 202 -4.17 -6.27 16.00
N GLN A 203 -4.69 -6.65 17.16
CA GLN A 203 -4.00 -6.50 18.43
C GLN A 203 -4.28 -7.70 19.33
N ASN A 204 -3.22 -8.45 19.66
CA ASN A 204 -3.25 -9.54 20.64
C ASN A 204 -4.39 -10.56 20.42
N GLY A 205 -4.59 -11.01 19.19
CA GLY A 205 -5.60 -12.04 18.87
C GLY A 205 -6.97 -11.49 18.51
N GLU A 206 -7.16 -10.17 18.55
CA GLU A 206 -8.45 -9.54 18.32
C GLU A 206 -8.36 -8.44 17.25
N TYR A 207 -9.44 -8.31 16.48
CA TYR A 207 -9.67 -7.16 15.63
C TYR A 207 -10.35 -6.04 16.42
N LEU A 208 -9.71 -4.87 16.44
CA LEU A 208 -10.22 -3.65 17.06
C LEU A 208 -10.33 -2.55 16.01
N PRO A 209 -11.33 -1.65 16.09
CA PRO A 209 -11.34 -0.45 15.26
C PRO A 209 -10.07 0.39 15.47
N ALA A 210 -9.66 1.08 14.42
CA ALA A 210 -8.54 2.02 14.45
C ALA A 210 -8.98 3.38 13.90
N ASP A 211 -8.52 4.44 14.56
CA ASP A 211 -8.76 5.83 14.17
C ASP A 211 -7.49 6.51 13.64
N THR A 212 -6.37 5.79 13.63
CA THR A 212 -5.06 6.27 13.16
C THR A 212 -4.38 5.17 12.37
N LEU A 213 -3.76 5.54 11.26
CA LEU A 213 -2.80 4.71 10.52
C LEU A 213 -1.39 5.08 10.95
N GLU A 214 -0.81 4.29 11.83
CA GLU A 214 0.57 4.48 12.28
C GLU A 214 1.54 3.99 11.19
N LYS A 215 2.64 4.73 11.02
CA LYS A 215 3.72 4.34 10.11
C LYS A 215 4.21 2.94 10.44
N THR A 216 4.53 2.16 9.40
CA THR A 216 5.04 0.77 9.48
C THR A 216 4.06 -0.28 10.04
N ARG A 217 2.89 0.13 10.55
CA ARG A 217 1.84 -0.81 10.96
C ARG A 217 0.91 -1.10 9.78
N GLY A 218 0.28 -2.28 9.83
CA GLY A 218 -0.74 -2.69 8.90
C GLY A 218 -2.13 -2.78 9.53
N TYR A 219 -3.13 -2.65 8.68
CA TYR A 219 -4.54 -2.55 9.03
C TYR A 219 -5.38 -3.24 7.96
N TRP A 220 -6.64 -3.52 8.28
CA TRP A 220 -7.62 -4.02 7.34
C TRP A 220 -8.65 -2.97 7.01
N LEU A 221 -9.01 -2.90 5.75
CA LEU A 221 -10.12 -2.08 5.27
C LEU A 221 -10.92 -2.86 4.23
N LYS A 222 -12.24 -2.87 4.39
CA LYS A 222 -13.14 -3.40 3.36
C LYS A 222 -13.59 -2.27 2.44
N THR A 223 -13.46 -2.49 1.14
CA THR A 223 -14.15 -1.70 0.12
C THR A 223 -15.40 -2.44 -0.35
N LYS A 224 -16.40 -1.69 -0.81
CA LYS A 224 -17.71 -2.24 -1.24
C LYS A 224 -17.85 -2.36 -2.75
N GLN A 225 -16.88 -1.86 -3.51
CA GLN A 225 -16.85 -1.90 -4.95
C GLN A 225 -15.42 -1.70 -5.50
N PRO A 226 -15.16 -2.05 -6.78
CA PRO A 226 -13.92 -1.69 -7.48
C PRO A 226 -13.74 -0.17 -7.65
N GLY A 227 -12.54 0.25 -8.05
CA GLY A 227 -12.23 1.64 -8.40
C GLY A 227 -11.99 2.57 -7.21
N VAL A 228 -12.00 2.04 -5.98
CA VAL A 228 -11.73 2.81 -4.76
C VAL A 228 -10.22 3.06 -4.60
N VAL A 229 -9.87 4.32 -4.39
CA VAL A 229 -8.50 4.77 -4.13
C VAL A 229 -8.49 5.57 -2.83
N LEU A 230 -7.61 5.20 -1.90
CA LEU A 230 -7.29 6.04 -0.74
C LEU A 230 -6.26 7.09 -1.15
N ARG A 231 -6.45 8.32 -0.70
CA ARG A 231 -5.50 9.41 -0.87
C ARG A 231 -5.01 9.88 0.49
N PHE A 232 -3.69 10.02 0.59
CA PHE A 232 -2.98 10.35 1.83
C PHE A 232 -2.40 11.77 1.74
N PRO A 233 -3.22 12.82 1.91
CA PRO A 233 -2.74 14.20 1.83
C PRO A 233 -1.88 14.56 3.05
N GLU A 234 -0.98 15.52 2.88
CA GLU A 234 -0.14 16.04 3.98
C GLU A 234 -0.98 16.53 5.17
N THR A 235 -2.15 17.11 4.91
CA THR A 235 -3.08 17.66 5.91
C THR A 235 -3.71 16.59 6.81
N ALA A 236 -3.69 15.31 6.41
CA ALA A 236 -4.19 14.20 7.19
C ALA A 236 -3.17 13.66 8.20
N ARG A 237 -1.91 14.12 8.15
CA ARG A 237 -0.85 13.63 9.04
C ARG A 237 -1.05 14.12 10.48
N GLU A 238 -0.84 13.23 11.44
CA GLU A 238 -0.80 13.60 12.85
C GLU A 238 0.57 14.15 13.23
N LYS A 239 0.58 15.20 14.07
CA LYS A 239 1.83 15.76 14.61
C LYS A 239 2.37 14.99 15.82
N SER A 240 1.62 14.06 16.42
CA SER A 240 2.05 13.13 17.48
C SER A 240 0.90 12.16 17.80
N ALA A 241 1.21 10.88 18.01
CA ALA A 241 0.22 9.82 18.21
C ALA A 241 -0.62 10.03 19.48
N THR A 242 -1.94 10.14 19.31
CA THR A 242 -2.89 10.04 20.42
C THR A 242 -3.35 8.58 20.51
N ARG A 243 -3.17 7.93 21.66
CA ARG A 243 -3.47 6.51 21.84
C ARG A 243 -4.96 6.24 21.62
N SER A 244 -5.29 5.36 20.66
CA SER A 244 -6.68 4.93 20.41
C SER A 244 -7.28 4.21 21.63
N GLU A 245 -8.45 4.63 22.09
CA GLU A 245 -9.23 3.91 23.10
C GLU A 245 -9.91 2.68 22.50
N LYS A 246 -10.05 1.59 23.28
CA LYS A 246 -10.80 0.41 22.85
C LYS A 246 -12.27 0.79 22.60
N ARG A 247 -12.70 0.74 21.34
CA ARG A 247 -14.10 0.86 20.95
C ARG A 247 -14.60 -0.48 20.40
N SER A 248 -15.80 -0.88 20.81
CA SER A 248 -16.50 -2.02 20.23
C SER A 248 -17.24 -1.57 18.98
N SER A 249 -17.09 -2.29 17.86
CA SER A 249 -17.86 -2.07 16.64
C SER A 249 -18.63 -3.34 16.28
N SER A 250 -19.86 -3.18 15.78
CA SER A 250 -20.71 -4.28 15.26
C SER A 250 -20.49 -4.55 13.77
N ALA A 251 -19.54 -3.86 13.12
CA ALA A 251 -19.22 -4.07 11.71
C ALA A 251 -18.59 -5.45 11.47
N GLU A 252 -18.63 -5.89 10.20
CA GLU A 252 -18.00 -7.14 9.77
C GLU A 252 -16.50 -7.11 10.11
N LYS A 253 -16.00 -8.22 10.66
CA LYS A 253 -14.59 -8.35 10.99
C LYS A 253 -13.80 -8.92 9.80
N PRO A 254 -12.51 -8.58 9.67
CA PRO A 254 -11.65 -9.15 8.64
C PRO A 254 -11.52 -10.69 8.75
N PRO A 255 -11.12 -11.36 7.65
CA PRO A 255 -10.94 -12.81 7.59
C PRO A 255 -9.73 -13.33 8.38
#